data_AF-M6KLK9-F1
#
_entry.id   AF-M6KLK9-F1
#
_cell.length_a   1.000
_cell.length_b   1.000
_cell.length_c   1.000
_cell.angle_alpha   90.00
_cell.angle_beta   90.00
_cell.angle_gamma   90.00
#
_symmetry.space_group_name_H-M   'P 1'
#
loop_
_entity.id
_entity.type
_entity.pdbx_description
1 polymer ?
#
loop_
_entity_poly.entity_id
_entity_poly.type
_entity_poly.pdbx_seq_one_letter_code
_entity_poly.pdbx_strand_id
1 'polypeptide(L)'
;MEARFNELLEGSRADISVRILGKDLNTLLDLQNSLKDTLHNIPGAAEVELDPIMALRKSTVVDIIPDPFKLKYYNISLPLFNSAVESSMSGFELGGYYEEEVRFPIKIWLSEEFRNHESEISNIGIGTEDGGMIPIKLLASIEKKKKS
;
A
#
# COMPACT_ATOMS: atom_id res chain seq x y z
N MET A 1 -22.14 26.73 12.16
CA MET A 1 -22.76 25.41 11.94
C MET A 1 -22.88 25.09 10.44
N GLU A 2 -22.73 26.07 9.54
CA GLU A 2 -22.71 25.88 8.08
C GLU A 2 -21.50 25.09 7.55
N ALA A 3 -20.30 25.33 8.07
CA ALA A 3 -19.08 24.67 7.56
C ALA A 3 -19.11 23.13 7.61
N ARG A 4 -19.67 22.54 8.68
CA ARG A 4 -19.78 21.07 8.85
C ARG A 4 -20.80 20.42 7.92
N PHE A 5 -21.81 21.17 7.46
CA PHE A 5 -22.84 20.63 6.59
C PHE A 5 -22.36 20.57 5.13
N ASN A 6 -21.61 21.57 4.69
CA ASN A 6 -20.95 21.56 3.39
C ASN A 6 -19.84 20.49 3.33
N GLU A 7 -19.12 20.24 4.44
CA GLU A 7 -18.10 19.18 4.54
C GLU A 7 -18.68 17.78 4.24
N LEU A 8 -19.91 17.50 4.68
CA LEU A 8 -20.60 16.23 4.45
C LEU A 8 -21.15 16.05 3.02
N LEU A 9 -21.44 17.14 2.31
CA LEU A 9 -22.01 17.11 0.96
C LEU A 9 -20.94 17.19 -0.14
N GLU A 10 -19.89 17.98 0.05
CA GLU A 10 -18.87 18.23 -0.97
C GLU A 10 -17.53 17.53 -0.70
N GLY A 11 -17.23 17.21 0.57
CA GLY A 11 -16.01 16.53 0.99
C GLY A 11 -14.77 17.44 1.11
N SER A 12 -14.93 18.77 1.11
CA SER A 12 -13.84 19.75 1.20
C SER A 12 -14.12 20.81 2.27
N ARG A 13 -13.06 21.33 2.91
CA ARG A 13 -13.11 22.41 3.91
C ARG A 13 -12.97 23.81 3.33
N ALA A 14 -12.76 23.93 2.01
CA ALA A 14 -12.56 25.21 1.35
C ALA A 14 -13.88 25.93 1.06
N ASP A 15 -13.87 27.27 1.09
CA ASP A 15 -14.99 28.13 0.66
C ASP A 15 -15.32 27.94 -0.83
N ILE A 16 -14.33 27.53 -1.62
CA ILE A 16 -14.46 27.21 -3.05
C ILE A 16 -13.68 25.92 -3.32
N SER A 17 -14.34 24.94 -3.94
CA SER A 17 -13.72 23.69 -4.36
C SER A 17 -13.75 23.55 -5.90
N VAL A 18 -12.70 22.98 -6.47
CA VAL A 18 -12.62 22.68 -7.91
C VAL A 18 -12.34 21.19 -8.08
N ARG A 19 -13.22 20.48 -8.79
CA ARG A 19 -13.13 19.03 -9.03
C ARG A 19 -12.86 18.74 -10.50
N ILE A 20 -11.78 18.01 -10.78
CA ILE A 20 -11.42 17.55 -12.12
C ILE A 20 -11.80 16.07 -12.24
N LEU A 21 -12.62 15.73 -13.24
CA LEU A 21 -13.11 14.37 -13.47
C LEU A 21 -12.61 13.85 -14.82
N GLY A 22 -12.14 12.61 -14.85
CA GLY A 22 -11.60 12.00 -16.06
C GLY A 22 -11.14 10.57 -15.83
N LYS A 23 -10.72 9.91 -16.91
CA LYS A 23 -10.28 8.50 -16.88
C LYS A 23 -8.76 8.35 -16.73
N ASP A 24 -8.00 9.32 -17.19
CA ASP A 24 -6.54 9.27 -17.19
C ASP A 24 -5.97 10.03 -16.00
N LEU A 25 -5.42 9.30 -15.03
CA LEU A 25 -4.93 9.88 -13.79
C LEU A 25 -3.71 10.78 -14.00
N ASN A 26 -2.86 10.51 -14.99
CA ASN A 26 -1.70 11.38 -15.25
C ASN A 26 -2.14 12.76 -15.76
N THR A 27 -3.08 12.77 -16.71
CA THR A 27 -3.71 14.01 -17.21
C THR A 27 -4.39 14.78 -16.08
N LEU A 28 -5.10 14.09 -15.18
CA LEU A 28 -5.75 14.74 -14.03
C LEU A 28 -4.74 15.40 -13.09
N LEU A 29 -3.58 14.77 -12.86
CA LEU A 29 -2.49 15.34 -12.05
C LEU A 29 -1.85 16.55 -12.71
N ASP A 30 -1.57 16.49 -14.01
CA ASP A 30 -0.99 17.61 -14.76
C ASP A 30 -1.94 18.83 -14.75
N LEU A 31 -3.24 18.58 -14.92
CA LEU A 31 -4.27 19.61 -14.81
C LEU A 31 -4.38 20.16 -13.38
N GLN A 32 -4.30 19.31 -12.35
CA GLN A 32 -4.33 19.73 -10.94
C GLN A 32 -3.16 20.66 -10.61
N ASN A 33 -1.95 20.33 -11.07
CA ASN A 33 -0.76 21.17 -10.87
C ASN A 33 -0.87 22.51 -11.63
N SER A 34 -1.28 22.45 -12.90
CA SER A 34 -1.46 23.67 -13.72
C SER A 34 -2.54 24.60 -13.15
N LEU A 35 -3.61 24.02 -12.61
CA LEU A 35 -4.68 24.75 -11.95
C LEU A 35 -4.18 25.39 -10.65
N LYS A 36 -3.41 24.68 -9.84
CA LYS A 36 -2.81 25.23 -8.61
C LYS A 36 -2.00 26.49 -8.91
N ASP A 37 -1.12 26.43 -9.90
CA ASP A 37 -0.27 27.56 -10.28
C ASP A 37 -1.11 28.73 -10.78
N THR A 38 -2.19 28.46 -11.52
CA THR A 38 -3.12 29.50 -11.99
C THR A 38 -3.86 30.15 -10.83
N LEU A 39 -4.37 29.36 -9.89
CA LEU A 39 -5.15 29.84 -8.74
C LEU A 39 -4.29 30.62 -7.75
N HIS A 40 -3.03 30.23 -7.54
CA HIS A 40 -2.07 30.99 -6.72
C HIS A 40 -1.83 32.42 -7.21
N ASN A 41 -2.00 32.68 -8.51
CA ASN A 41 -1.81 34.02 -9.08
C ASN A 41 -3.03 34.93 -8.89
N ILE A 42 -4.14 34.43 -8.35
CA ILE A 42 -5.36 35.21 -8.13
C ILE A 42 -5.25 35.96 -6.79
N PRO A 43 -5.34 37.30 -6.78
CA PRO A 43 -5.33 38.07 -5.54
C PRO A 43 -6.48 37.63 -4.60
N GLY A 44 -6.13 37.19 -3.38
CA GLY A 44 -7.09 36.71 -2.39
C GLY A 44 -7.19 35.18 -2.26
N ALA A 45 -6.54 34.41 -3.15
CA ALA A 45 -6.41 32.96 -3.00
C ALA A 45 -5.30 32.62 -2.00
N ALA A 46 -5.58 32.79 -0.69
CA ALA A 46 -4.56 32.72 0.35
C ALA A 46 -4.03 31.29 0.64
N GLU A 47 -4.80 30.24 0.32
CA GLU A 47 -4.41 28.86 0.64
C GLU A 47 -5.04 27.86 -0.35
N VAL A 48 -4.37 27.62 -1.49
CA VAL A 48 -4.80 26.59 -2.45
C VAL A 48 -4.23 25.24 -2.02
N GLU A 49 -5.06 24.45 -1.34
CA GLU A 49 -4.72 23.07 -0.96
C GLU A 49 -5.10 22.09 -2.08
N LEU A 50 -4.20 21.16 -2.39
CA LEU A 50 -4.49 20.07 -3.32
C LEU A 50 -4.83 18.83 -2.51
N ASP A 51 -6.02 18.29 -2.74
CA ASP A 51 -6.34 16.94 -2.26
C ASP A 51 -5.33 15.96 -2.87
N PRO A 52 -4.58 15.22 -2.03
CA PRO A 52 -3.59 14.29 -2.51
C PRO A 52 -4.30 13.08 -3.15
N ILE A 53 -4.52 13.15 -4.47
CA ILE A 53 -4.88 11.97 -5.29
C ILE A 53 -3.78 10.89 -5.16
N MET A 54 -2.58 11.30 -4.74
CA MET A 54 -1.34 10.52 -4.72
C MET A 54 -0.89 10.01 -3.34
N ALA A 55 -1.70 10.07 -2.27
CA ALA A 55 -1.30 9.49 -0.98
C ALA A 55 -0.88 8.01 -1.10
N LEU A 56 -1.35 7.31 -2.14
CA LEU A 56 -1.01 5.93 -2.49
C LEU A 56 0.12 5.75 -3.54
N ARG A 57 0.64 6.81 -4.17
CA ARG A 57 1.64 6.72 -5.27
C ARG A 57 3.08 6.95 -4.85
N LYS A 58 3.36 7.57 -3.71
CA LYS A 58 4.74 7.70 -3.21
C LYS A 58 5.22 6.53 -2.35
N SER A 59 4.44 5.44 -2.30
CA SER A 59 4.89 4.20 -1.66
C SER A 59 5.61 3.34 -2.68
N THR A 60 6.83 2.92 -2.33
CA THR A 60 7.54 1.88 -3.09
C THR A 60 6.75 0.58 -2.97
N VAL A 61 6.35 0.01 -4.10
CA VAL A 61 5.71 -1.31 -4.11
C VAL A 61 6.78 -2.34 -4.41
N VAL A 62 6.80 -3.41 -3.62
CA VAL A 62 7.63 -4.59 -3.88
C VAL A 62 6.73 -5.66 -4.49
N ASP A 63 6.96 -5.99 -5.75
CA ASP A 63 6.30 -7.08 -6.44
C ASP A 63 7.08 -8.37 -6.20
N ILE A 64 6.41 -9.42 -5.71
CA ILE A 64 6.96 -10.77 -5.58
C ILE A 64 6.28 -11.64 -6.62
N ILE A 65 7.02 -12.08 -7.64
CA ILE A 65 6.49 -12.78 -8.81
C ILE A 65 6.91 -14.25 -8.73
N PRO A 66 6.00 -15.18 -8.36
CA PRO A 66 6.33 -16.60 -8.26
C PRO A 66 6.67 -17.21 -9.62
N ASP A 67 7.68 -18.10 -9.63
CA ASP A 67 8.05 -18.94 -10.76
C ASP A 67 7.32 -20.31 -10.65
N PRO A 68 6.34 -20.59 -11.52
CA PRO A 68 5.56 -21.83 -11.45
C PRO A 68 6.39 -23.10 -11.56
N PHE A 69 7.51 -23.07 -12.30
CA PHE A 69 8.38 -24.24 -12.47
C PHE A 69 9.15 -24.53 -11.19
N LYS A 70 9.65 -23.49 -10.51
CA LYS A 70 10.35 -23.65 -9.23
C LYS A 70 9.39 -24.08 -8.13
N LEU A 71 8.21 -23.46 -8.05
CA LEU A 71 7.16 -23.89 -7.12
C LEU A 71 6.84 -25.37 -7.29
N LYS A 72 6.64 -25.83 -8.53
CA LYS A 72 6.39 -27.24 -8.83
C LYS A 72 7.58 -28.13 -8.46
N TYR A 73 8.81 -27.70 -8.74
CA TYR A 73 10.03 -28.46 -8.41
C TYR A 73 10.18 -28.71 -6.91
N TYR A 74 9.86 -27.71 -6.08
CA TYR A 74 9.88 -27.82 -4.62
C TYR A 74 8.54 -28.32 -4.02
N ASN A 75 7.59 -28.75 -4.86
CA ASN A 75 6.26 -29.21 -4.45
C ASN A 75 5.49 -28.18 -3.58
N ILE A 76 5.65 -26.89 -3.87
CA ILE A 76 4.97 -25.79 -3.19
C ILE A 76 3.78 -25.36 -4.05
N SER A 77 2.59 -25.37 -3.47
CA SER A 77 1.39 -24.87 -4.15
C SER A 77 1.38 -23.33 -4.17
N LEU A 78 0.82 -22.73 -5.22
CA LEU A 78 0.67 -21.28 -5.31
C LEU A 78 -0.15 -20.69 -4.13
N PRO A 79 -1.25 -21.31 -3.68
CA PRO A 79 -1.95 -20.85 -2.47
C PRO A 79 -1.06 -20.83 -1.23
N LEU A 80 -0.30 -21.91 -0.98
CA LEU A 80 0.63 -21.98 0.15
C LEU A 80 1.69 -20.88 0.06
N PHE A 81 2.28 -20.68 -1.12
CA PHE A 81 3.24 -19.61 -1.36
C PHE A 81 2.64 -18.24 -1.05
N ASN A 82 1.46 -17.92 -1.59
CA ASN A 82 0.82 -16.63 -1.37
C ASN A 82 0.48 -16.40 0.11
N SER A 83 -0.08 -17.40 0.80
CA SER A 83 -0.40 -17.28 2.23
C SER A 83 0.86 -17.08 3.09
N ALA A 84 1.96 -17.76 2.75
CA ALA A 84 3.22 -17.60 3.46
C ALA A 84 3.85 -16.21 3.22
N VAL A 85 3.81 -15.70 1.98
CA VAL A 85 4.24 -14.34 1.65
C VAL A 85 3.39 -13.30 2.37
N GLU A 86 2.07 -13.42 2.30
CA GLU A 86 1.12 -12.51 2.96
C GLU A 86 1.36 -12.45 4.47
N SER A 87 1.48 -13.61 5.12
CA SER A 87 1.68 -13.67 6.56
C SER A 87 3.05 -13.13 6.99
N SER A 88 4.08 -13.31 6.15
CA SER A 88 5.42 -12.77 6.42
C SER A 88 5.45 -11.24 6.33
N MET A 89 4.64 -10.64 5.44
CA MET A 89 4.59 -9.19 5.23
C MET A 89 3.63 -8.47 6.20
N SER A 90 2.45 -9.04 6.42
CA SER A 90 1.38 -8.47 7.26
C SER A 90 1.54 -8.83 8.74
N GLY A 91 2.39 -9.81 9.04
CA GLY A 91 2.47 -10.43 10.36
C GLY A 91 1.34 -11.44 10.61
N PHE A 92 1.53 -12.26 11.64
CA PHE A 92 0.55 -13.21 12.14
C PHE A 92 -0.21 -12.61 13.33
N GLU A 93 -1.54 -12.63 13.29
CA GLU A 93 -2.35 -12.40 14.50
C GLU A 93 -2.32 -13.67 15.35
N LEU A 94 -1.72 -13.61 16.53
CA LEU A 94 -1.65 -14.75 17.45
C LEU A 94 -2.96 -14.94 18.24
N GLY A 95 -3.77 -13.88 18.36
CA GLY A 95 -4.98 -13.86 19.15
C GLY A 95 -5.42 -12.44 19.49
N GLY A 96 -6.43 -12.30 20.34
CA GLY A 96 -6.88 -10.99 20.86
C GLY A 96 -6.81 -10.95 22.38
N TYR A 97 -6.27 -9.87 22.92
CA TYR A 97 -6.47 -9.49 24.32
C TYR A 97 -7.82 -8.78 24.43
N TYR A 98 -8.61 -9.12 25.43
CA TYR A 98 -9.89 -8.47 25.70
C TYR A 98 -9.74 -7.65 26.97
N GLU A 99 -10.09 -6.37 26.88
CA GLU A 99 -10.26 -5.50 28.03
C GLU A 99 -11.68 -4.97 27.99
N GLU A 100 -12.49 -5.36 28.98
CA GLU A 100 -13.94 -5.15 29.01
C GLU A 100 -14.63 -5.71 27.75
N GLU A 101 -15.19 -4.83 26.90
CA GLU A 101 -15.84 -5.17 25.62
C GLU A 101 -14.96 -4.87 24.39
N VAL A 102 -13.73 -4.39 24.60
CA VAL A 102 -12.81 -4.01 23.51
C VAL A 102 -11.82 -5.13 23.24
N ARG A 103 -11.81 -5.61 22.00
CA ARG A 103 -10.85 -6.62 21.51
C ARG A 103 -9.63 -5.94 20.88
N PHE A 104 -8.45 -6.21 21.42
CA PHE A 104 -7.16 -5.77 20.90
C PHE A 104 -6.43 -6.94 20.22
N PRO A 105 -6.20 -6.91 18.90
CA PRO A 105 -5.46 -7.98 18.22
C PRO A 105 -3.96 -7.92 18.58
N ILE A 106 -3.40 -9.06 18.95
CA ILE A 106 -1.97 -9.25 19.18
C ILE A 106 -1.34 -9.76 17.88
N LYS A 107 -0.40 -9.00 17.31
CA LYS A 107 0.27 -9.33 16.05
C LYS A 107 1.77 -9.49 16.23
N ILE A 108 2.35 -10.50 15.56
CA ILE A 108 3.79 -10.65 15.37
C ILE A 108 4.10 -10.36 13.91
N TRP A 109 4.96 -9.40 13.63
CA TRP A 109 5.46 -9.14 12.28
C TRP A 109 6.98 -9.07 12.26
N LEU A 110 7.56 -9.26 11.07
CA LEU A 110 8.97 -8.98 10.83
C LEU A 110 9.26 -7.49 11.05
N SER A 111 10.41 -7.16 11.65
CA SER A 111 10.81 -5.77 11.86
C SER A 111 10.85 -5.02 10.52
N GLU A 112 10.68 -3.71 10.57
CA GLU A 112 10.60 -2.86 9.38
C GLU A 112 11.83 -3.00 8.47
N GLU A 113 13.00 -3.26 9.05
CA GLU A 113 14.26 -3.52 8.34
C GLU A 113 14.15 -4.73 7.40
N PHE A 114 13.45 -5.79 7.78
CA PHE A 114 13.27 -6.99 6.95
C PHE A 114 12.16 -6.85 5.90
N ARG A 115 11.23 -5.88 6.06
CA ARG A 115 10.11 -5.64 5.12
C ARG A 115 10.39 -4.57 4.08
N ASN A 116 11.35 -3.67 4.33
CA ASN A 116 11.67 -2.57 3.43
C ASN A 116 12.86 -2.85 2.51
N HIS A 117 13.62 -3.92 2.77
CA HIS A 117 14.79 -4.32 1.99
C HIS A 117 14.53 -5.58 1.18
N GLU A 118 14.72 -5.48 -0.14
CA GLU A 118 14.52 -6.58 -1.09
C GLU A 118 15.40 -7.79 -0.78
N SER A 119 16.65 -7.56 -0.35
CA SER A 119 17.58 -8.61 0.07
C SER A 119 17.00 -9.45 1.21
N GLU A 120 16.32 -8.81 2.16
CA GLU A 120 15.75 -9.45 3.32
C GLU A 120 14.50 -10.24 2.97
N ILE A 121 13.59 -9.65 2.17
CA ILE A 121 12.40 -10.34 1.66
C ILE A 121 12.82 -11.60 0.89
N SER A 122 13.90 -11.52 0.11
CA SER A 122 14.41 -12.64 -0.69
C SER A 122 14.86 -13.84 0.15
N ASN A 123 15.24 -13.61 1.41
CA ASN A 123 15.72 -14.64 2.32
C ASN A 123 14.62 -15.24 3.22
N ILE A 124 13.38 -14.71 3.18
CA ILE A 124 12.27 -15.25 3.94
C ILE A 124 12.02 -16.70 3.53
N GLY A 125 11.98 -17.61 4.51
CA GLY A 125 11.75 -19.04 4.31
C GLY A 125 10.28 -19.38 4.18
N ILE A 126 9.92 -20.12 3.13
CA ILE A 126 8.62 -20.75 2.97
C ILE A 126 8.73 -22.18 3.48
N GLY A 127 7.92 -22.52 4.48
CA GLY A 127 7.87 -23.87 5.04
C GLY A 127 7.33 -24.89 4.03
N THR A 128 7.97 -26.05 3.95
CA THR A 128 7.56 -27.17 3.12
C THR A 128 6.91 -28.27 3.97
N GLU A 129 6.12 -29.15 3.35
CA GLU A 129 5.38 -30.21 4.05
C GLU A 129 6.30 -31.22 4.77
N ASP A 130 7.54 -31.36 4.32
CA ASP A 130 8.58 -32.19 4.92
C ASP A 130 9.32 -31.51 6.09
N GLY A 131 8.88 -30.33 6.53
CA GLY A 131 9.50 -29.57 7.62
C GLY A 131 10.72 -28.77 7.21
N GLY A 132 11.06 -28.75 5.93
CA GLY A 132 12.09 -27.88 5.36
C GLY A 132 11.65 -26.43 5.23
N MET A 133 12.61 -25.58 4.85
CA MET A 133 12.36 -24.17 4.50
C MET A 133 13.07 -23.83 3.20
N ILE A 134 12.33 -23.24 2.26
CA ILE A 134 12.85 -22.79 0.97
C ILE A 134 12.74 -21.26 0.89
N PRO A 135 13.84 -20.52 0.71
CA PRO A 135 13.80 -19.06 0.65
C PRO A 135 13.09 -18.55 -0.61
N ILE A 136 12.38 -17.41 -0.50
CA ILE A 136 11.60 -16.80 -1.60
C ILE A 136 12.45 -16.60 -2.86
N LYS A 137 13.74 -16.23 -2.76
CA LYS A 137 14.63 -16.06 -3.92
C LYS A 137 14.76 -17.30 -4.81
N LEU A 138 14.52 -18.49 -4.26
CA LEU A 138 14.51 -19.75 -5.02
C LEU A 138 13.15 -20.06 -5.64
N LEU A 139 12.11 -19.28 -5.34
CA LEU A 139 10.73 -19.55 -5.74
C LEU A 139 10.14 -18.40 -6.57
N ALA A 140 10.64 -17.18 -6.43
CA ALA A 140 10.09 -15.97 -7.03
C ALA A 140 11.18 -14.95 -7.38
N SER A 141 10.89 -14.05 -8.33
CA SER A 141 11.64 -12.81 -8.50
C SER A 141 11.01 -11.69 -7.65
N ILE A 142 11.84 -10.75 -7.22
CA ILE A 142 11.40 -9.58 -6.48
C ILE A 142 11.74 -8.35 -7.31
N GLU A 143 10.78 -7.46 -7.49
CA GLU A 143 10.93 -6.23 -8.28
C GLU A 143 10.42 -5.04 -7.48
N LYS A 144 11.20 -3.96 -7.40
CA LYS A 144 10.72 -2.68 -6.88
C LYS A 144 10.11 -1.87 -8.00
N LYS A 145 8.80 -1.63 -7.94
CA LYS A 145 8.11 -0.71 -8.85
C LYS A 145 7.80 0.61 -8.15
N LYS A 146 8.24 1.70 -8.76
CA LYS A 146 7.72 3.03 -8.45
C LYS A 146 6.40 3.16 -9.21
N LYS A 147 5.31 3.30 -8.48
CA LYS A 147 4.00 3.53 -9.08
C LYS A 147 3.91 5.00 -9.47
N SER A 148 4.31 5.32 -10.70
CA SER A 148 4.11 6.64 -11.31
C SER A 148 2.65 7.04 -11.28
#